data_AF-A0A7S2NJ31-F1
#
_entry.id   AF-A0A7S2NJ31-F1
#
_cell.length_a   1.000
_cell.length_b   1.000
_cell.length_c   1.000
_cell.angle_alpha   90.00
_cell.angle_beta   90.00
_cell.angle_gamma   90.00
#
_symmetry.space_group_name_H-M   'P 1'
#
loop_
_entity.id
_entity.type
_entity.pdbx_description
1 polymer ?
#
loop_
_entity_poly.entity_id
_entity_poly.type
_entity_poly.pdbx_seq_one_letter_code
_entity_poly.pdbx_strand_id
1 'polypeptide(L)'
;SGVALMTPKQLDHAMESGYKARTASAMSDGLGLDSVRKACAGARGTAWLSMDQHGTTLTAVLPVLNSIESSINQSVNTIESSICSLPTEAQCDAPGENS
;
A
#
# COMPACT_ATOMS: atom_id res chain seq x y z
N SER A 1 -8.53 27.33 29.35
CA SER A 1 -7.53 26.79 28.42
C SER A 1 -8.22 26.64 27.07
N GLY A 2 -7.80 27.38 26.04
CA GLY A 2 -8.38 27.25 24.70
C GLY A 2 -7.74 26.07 23.98
N VAL A 3 -8.55 25.19 23.38
CA VAL A 3 -8.05 24.13 22.50
C VAL A 3 -7.63 24.81 21.19
N ALA A 4 -6.33 24.94 20.97
CA ALA A 4 -5.81 25.47 19.72
C ALA A 4 -5.97 24.40 18.63
N LEU A 5 -6.58 24.78 17.51
CA LEU A 5 -6.67 23.91 16.34
C LEU A 5 -5.27 23.64 15.79
N MET A 6 -4.97 22.37 15.51
CA MET A 6 -3.74 21.97 14.85
C MET A 6 -3.82 22.33 13.37
N THR A 7 -2.74 22.87 12.84
CA THR A 7 -2.58 23.06 11.39
C THR A 7 -2.48 21.70 10.69
N PRO A 8 -2.76 21.62 9.37
CA PRO A 8 -2.60 20.38 8.62
C PRO A 8 -1.20 19.76 8.74
N LYS A 9 -0.14 20.58 8.76
CA LYS A 9 1.24 20.09 8.95
C LYS A 9 1.46 19.46 10.34
N GLN A 10 0.86 20.03 11.38
CA GLN A 10 0.95 19.47 12.72
C GLN A 10 0.16 18.16 12.84
N LEU A 11 -0.97 18.03 12.14
CA LEU A 11 -1.73 16.79 12.07
C LEU A 11 -0.96 15.68 11.34
N ASP A 12 -0.27 16.01 10.25
CA ASP A 12 0.57 15.04 9.55
C ASP A 12 1.77 14.60 10.40
N HIS A 13 2.44 15.56 11.05
CA HIS A 13 3.51 15.26 12.01
C HIS A 13 3.01 14.41 13.20
N ALA A 14 1.74 14.56 13.62
CA ALA A 14 1.17 13.73 14.68
C ALA A 14 1.03 12.25 14.29
N MET A 15 1.04 11.93 13.00
CA MET A 15 1.03 10.54 12.52
C MET A 15 2.44 9.93 12.47
N GLU A 16 3.51 10.72 12.61
CA GLU A 16 4.89 10.25 12.49
C GLU A 16 5.33 9.36 13.66
N SER A 17 6.29 8.48 13.37
CA SER A 17 6.84 7.54 14.34
C SER A 17 7.47 8.28 15.52
N GLY A 18 7.06 7.91 16.74
CA GLY A 18 7.59 8.50 17.96
C GLY A 18 6.95 9.85 18.32
N TYR A 19 5.95 10.32 17.58
CA TYR A 19 5.20 11.51 17.97
C TYR A 19 4.52 11.30 19.32
N LYS A 20 4.75 12.25 20.25
CA LYS A 20 4.13 12.26 21.57
C LYS A 20 3.69 13.68 21.92
N ALA A 21 2.40 13.84 22.22
CA ALA A 21 1.92 15.07 22.83
C ALA A 21 2.59 15.27 24.20
N ARG A 22 2.78 16.53 24.63
CA ARG A 22 3.40 16.85 25.93
C ARG A 22 2.71 16.16 27.11
N THR A 23 1.41 15.91 27.01
CA THR A 23 0.57 15.28 28.03
C THR A 23 0.37 13.78 27.81
N ALA A 24 1.06 13.16 26.84
CA ALA A 24 0.95 11.73 26.60
C ALA A 24 1.48 10.94 27.82
N SER A 25 0.91 9.75 28.03
CA SER A 25 1.37 8.84 29.08
C SER A 25 2.87 8.54 28.91
N ALA A 26 3.58 8.43 30.04
CA ALA A 26 4.99 8.02 30.05
C ALA A 26 5.20 6.65 29.38
N MET A 27 4.18 5.79 29.43
CA MET A 27 4.18 4.45 28.81
C MET A 27 3.92 4.46 27.30
N SER A 28 3.51 5.59 26.71
CA SER A 28 3.29 5.68 25.27
C SER A 28 4.63 5.72 24.55
N ASP A 29 4.80 4.92 23.49
CA ASP A 29 5.98 4.93 22.62
C ASP A 29 5.81 5.83 21.38
N GLY A 30 4.60 6.39 21.17
CA GLY A 30 4.30 7.24 20.02
C GLY A 30 4.21 6.51 18.68
N LEU A 31 4.06 5.17 18.68
CA LEU A 31 4.07 4.37 17.45
C LEU A 31 2.68 4.03 16.90
N GLY A 32 1.61 4.23 17.69
CA GLY A 32 0.26 3.77 17.33
C GLY A 32 -0.27 4.35 16.02
N LEU A 33 -0.23 5.68 15.86
CA LEU A 33 -0.74 6.36 14.66
C LEU A 33 0.09 6.06 13.41
N ASP A 34 1.41 6.01 13.57
CA ASP A 34 2.35 5.59 12.52
C ASP A 34 2.05 4.15 12.05
N SER A 35 1.78 3.24 13.00
CA SER A 35 1.45 1.85 12.71
C SER A 35 0.12 1.73 11.95
N VAL A 36 -0.90 2.50 12.32
CA VAL A 36 -2.17 2.56 11.56
C VAL A 36 -1.93 3.02 10.14
N ARG A 37 -1.16 4.11 9.94
CA ARG A 37 -0.84 4.63 8.60
C ARG A 37 -0.11 3.60 7.75
N LYS A 38 0.89 2.93 8.31
CA LYS A 38 1.65 1.86 7.65
C LYS A 38 0.78 0.66 7.32
N ALA A 39 -0.10 0.23 8.23
CA ALA A 39 -1.03 -0.87 8.00
C ALA A 39 -2.01 -0.55 6.87
N CYS A 40 -2.61 0.65 6.88
CA CYS A 40 -3.46 1.11 5.78
C CYS A 40 -2.70 1.16 4.45
N ALA A 41 -1.50 1.71 4.43
CA ALA A 41 -0.66 1.75 3.22
C ALA A 41 -0.34 0.33 2.71
N GLY A 42 -0.03 -0.62 3.59
CA GLY A 42 0.21 -2.02 3.24
C GLY A 42 -0.99 -2.69 2.58
N ALA A 43 -2.21 -2.28 2.97
CA ALA A 43 -3.46 -2.71 2.33
C ALA A 43 -3.86 -1.87 1.11
N ARG A 44 -2.95 -1.04 0.56
CA ARG A 44 -3.20 -0.08 -0.54
C ARG A 44 -4.28 0.96 -0.20
N GLY A 45 -4.52 1.19 1.08
CA GLY A 45 -5.38 2.24 1.61
C GLY A 45 -4.60 3.49 2.01
N THR A 46 -5.26 4.38 2.72
CA THR A 46 -4.68 5.60 3.29
C THR A 46 -5.28 5.92 4.65
N ALA A 47 -4.53 6.58 5.51
CA ALA A 47 -5.03 7.08 6.78
C ALA A 47 -4.47 8.47 7.08
N TRP A 48 -5.30 9.35 7.64
CA TRP A 48 -4.93 10.72 7.99
C TRP A 48 -5.74 11.22 9.19
N LEU A 49 -5.25 12.31 9.80
CA LEU A 49 -5.97 13.05 10.82
C LEU A 49 -6.60 14.30 10.22
N SER A 50 -7.80 14.62 10.68
CA SER A 50 -8.44 15.92 10.48
C SER A 50 -8.88 16.47 11.83
N MET A 51 -8.90 17.79 11.98
CA MET A 51 -9.37 18.44 13.20
C MET A 51 -10.36 19.54 12.86
N ASP A 52 -11.41 19.63 13.66
CA ASP A 52 -12.36 20.73 13.66
C ASP A 52 -12.55 21.29 15.08
N GLN A 53 -13.50 22.21 15.24
CA GLN A 53 -13.82 22.82 16.52
C GLN A 53 -14.35 21.84 17.59
N HIS A 54 -14.74 20.63 17.21
CA HIS A 54 -15.29 19.60 18.09
C HIS A 54 -14.25 18.56 18.49
N GLY A 55 -13.20 18.36 17.69
CA GLY A 55 -12.08 17.51 18.05
C GLY A 55 -11.27 17.02 16.87
N THR A 56 -10.55 15.92 17.09
CA THR A 56 -9.71 15.26 16.10
C THR A 56 -10.35 13.95 15.65
N THR A 57 -10.43 13.75 14.35
CA THR A 57 -10.89 12.51 13.71
C THR A 57 -9.72 11.81 13.04
N LEU A 58 -9.58 10.51 13.28
CA LEU A 58 -8.72 9.62 12.50
C LEU A 58 -9.57 8.94 11.44
N THR A 59 -9.22 9.13 10.17
CA THR A 59 -9.87 8.45 9.05
C THR A 59 -8.91 7.44 8.46
N ALA A 60 -9.38 6.21 8.28
CA ALA A 60 -8.69 5.13 7.58
C ALA A 60 -9.58 4.63 6.44
N VAL A 61 -9.09 4.71 5.21
CA VAL A 61 -9.79 4.23 4.01
C VAL A 61 -9.04 3.03 3.48
N LEU A 62 -9.73 1.90 3.37
CA LEU A 62 -9.22 0.67 2.79
C LEU A 62 -9.98 0.38 1.49
N PRO A 63 -9.31 -0.15 0.46
CA PRO A 63 -10.00 -0.57 -0.75
C PRO A 63 -10.93 -1.75 -0.45
N VAL A 64 -12.12 -1.75 -1.06
CA VAL A 64 -12.99 -2.93 -1.07
C VAL A 64 -12.37 -3.94 -2.04
N LEU A 65 -12.10 -5.15 -1.57
CA LEU A 65 -11.61 -6.25 -2.40
C LEU A 65 -12.71 -6.78 -3.33
N ASN A 66 -13.09 -6.00 -4.35
CA ASN A 66 -13.88 -6.50 -5.49
C ASN A 66 -12.97 -6.91 -6.66
N SER A 67 -11.69 -7.19 -6.39
CA SER A 67 -10.60 -7.15 -7.39
C SER A 67 -9.65 -8.37 -7.27
N ILE A 68 -10.15 -9.49 -6.76
CA ILE A 68 -9.47 -10.78 -7.01
C ILE A 68 -9.56 -11.12 -8.52
N GLU A 69 -10.62 -10.69 -9.21
CA GLU A 69 -10.76 -10.93 -10.66
C GLU A 69 -9.78 -10.10 -11.51
N SER A 70 -9.44 -8.86 -11.14
CA SER A 70 -8.55 -8.04 -11.98
C SER A 70 -7.09 -8.45 -11.92
N SER A 71 -6.64 -9.02 -10.79
CA SER A 71 -5.25 -9.50 -10.63
C SER A 71 -5.02 -10.83 -11.38
N ILE A 72 -6.06 -11.65 -11.49
CA ILE A 72 -6.04 -12.87 -12.32
C ILE A 72 -6.00 -12.47 -13.80
N ASN A 73 -6.87 -11.55 -14.24
CA ASN A 73 -6.94 -11.14 -15.64
C ASN A 73 -5.65 -10.47 -16.15
N GLN A 74 -4.95 -9.69 -15.31
CA GLN A 74 -3.67 -9.08 -15.70
C GLN A 74 -2.55 -10.11 -15.83
N SER A 75 -2.58 -11.17 -15.01
CA SER A 75 -1.61 -12.27 -15.06
C SER A 75 -1.86 -13.18 -16.28
N VAL A 76 -3.12 -13.50 -16.59
CA VAL A 76 -3.50 -14.33 -17.75
C VAL A 76 -3.10 -13.65 -19.06
N ASN A 77 -3.38 -12.36 -19.25
CA ASN A 77 -3.00 -11.63 -20.46
C ASN A 77 -1.47 -11.55 -20.69
N THR A 78 -0.69 -11.52 -19.61
CA THR A 78 0.78 -11.50 -19.68
C THR A 78 1.34 -12.87 -20.10
N ILE A 79 0.70 -13.96 -19.66
CA ILE A 79 1.09 -15.32 -20.05
C ILE A 79 0.68 -15.60 -21.51
N GLU A 80 -0.54 -15.24 -21.92
CA GLU A 80 -1.00 -15.45 -23.30
C GLU A 80 -0.17 -14.67 -24.33
N SER A 81 0.20 -13.43 -24.02
CA SER A 81 1.09 -12.64 -24.90
C SER A 81 2.51 -13.21 -25.01
N SER A 82 2.99 -13.86 -23.94
CA SER A 82 4.31 -14.53 -23.94
C SER A 82 4.29 -15.86 -24.71
N ILE A 83 3.18 -16.61 -24.65
CA ILE A 83 3.03 -17.88 -25.38
C ILE A 83 2.87 -17.63 -26.90
N CYS A 84 2.11 -16.61 -27.30
CA CYS A 84 1.94 -16.24 -28.71
C CYS A 84 3.21 -15.66 -29.37
N SER A 85 4.27 -15.40 -28.60
CA SER A 85 5.53 -14.81 -29.08
C SER A 85 6.68 -15.82 -29.21
N LEU A 86 6.44 -17.12 -28.98
CA LEU A 86 7.45 -18.15 -29.16
C LEU A 86 7.64 -18.46 -30.66
N PRO A 87 8.87 -18.39 -31.21
CA PRO A 87 9.13 -18.83 -32.57
C PRO A 87 8.97 -20.35 -32.64
N THR A 88 7.95 -20.79 -33.38
CA THR A 88 7.87 -22.16 -33.89
C THR A 88 8.97 -22.30 -34.94
N GLU A 89 10.07 -23.00 -34.61
CA GLU A 89 10.89 -23.83 -35.51
C GLU A 89 12.27 -24.12 -34.88
N ALA A 90 12.43 -25.35 -34.37
CA ALA A 90 13.72 -26.04 -34.36
C ALA A 90 13.50 -27.35 -35.09
N GLN A 91 13.76 -27.30 -36.39
CA GLN A 91 13.66 -28.40 -37.34
C GLN A 91 14.76 -29.43 -37.03
N CYS A 92 14.38 -30.70 -36.92
CA CYS A 92 15.28 -31.82 -36.65
C CYS A 92 16.25 -32.02 -37.84
N ASP A 93 17.56 -31.84 -37.63
CA ASP A 93 18.57 -32.30 -38.59
C ASP A 93 18.88 -33.79 -38.36
N ALA A 94 18.71 -34.58 -39.41
CA ALA A 94 19.00 -36.02 -39.47
C ALA A 94 20.52 -36.28 -39.63
N PRO A 95 21.04 -37.47 -39.25
CA PRO A 95 22.47 -37.74 -39.26
C PRO A 95 22.96 -38.03 -40.68
N GLY A 96 24.00 -37.31 -41.12
CA GLY A 96 24.70 -37.58 -42.39
C GLY A 96 25.58 -38.82 -42.29
N GLU A 97 25.31 -39.79 -43.17
CA GLU A 97 26.20 -40.92 -43.49
C GLU A 97 27.48 -40.41 -44.17
N ASN A 98 28.64 -40.75 -43.60
CA ASN A 98 29.92 -40.62 -44.31
C ASN A 98 30.30 -41.98 -44.89
N SER A 99 30.47 -42.00 -46.22
CA SER A 99 31.06 -43.07 -47.03
C SER A 99 32.56 -43.22 -46.78
#